data_AF-A0A843BLS3-F1
#
_entry.id   AF-A0A843BLS3-F1
#
_cell.length_a   1.000
_cell.length_b   1.000
_cell.length_c   1.000
_cell.angle_alpha   90.00
_cell.angle_beta   90.00
_cell.angle_gamma   90.00
#
_symmetry.space_group_name_H-M   'P 1'
#
loop_
_entity.id
_entity.type
_entity.pdbx_description
1 polymer ?
#
loop_
_entity_poly.entity_id
_entity_poly.type
_entity_poly.pdbx_seq_one_letter_code
_entity_poly.pdbx_strand_id
1 'polypeptide(L)'
;MPGQGYSTFGMKPSVTTRLQEATDKSYPGMFLPSTLIIIMNEVKRGYYSVEPHKLKLDLSGRYNTITIRSDVKAWLVENHKKFGDEYEKRYNVKCFTKFVSYFIVNMLESKSDAQNHSISLKESDFNWLQEEYKKQKKSLKNSNNNTSFERFADDYINELLVKIKAAKEILTI
;
A
#
# COMPACT_ATOMS: atom_id res chain seq x y z
N MET A 1 -5.46 -17.89 12.57
CA MET A 1 -4.52 -17.73 13.71
C MET A 1 -5.30 -17.15 14.89
N PRO A 2 -5.26 -17.76 16.10
CA PRO A 2 -5.95 -17.20 17.26
C PRO A 2 -5.29 -15.88 17.66
N GLY A 3 -6.09 -14.85 17.97
CA GLY A 3 -5.59 -13.50 18.24
C GLY A 3 -4.82 -13.46 19.56
N GLN A 4 -3.50 -13.25 19.50
CA GLN A 4 -2.62 -13.05 20.67
C GLN A 4 -2.84 -11.69 21.38
N GLY A 5 -4.05 -11.12 21.30
CA GLY A 5 -4.40 -9.82 21.87
C GLY A 5 -3.73 -8.63 21.19
N TYR A 6 -3.63 -7.54 21.94
CA TYR A 6 -3.05 -6.27 21.52
C TYR A 6 -1.83 -5.92 22.36
N SER A 7 -0.92 -5.15 21.77
CA SER A 7 0.27 -4.63 22.41
C SER A 7 0.46 -3.17 22.06
N THR A 8 1.09 -2.42 22.95
CA THR A 8 1.43 -1.02 22.71
C THR A 8 2.92 -0.84 22.45
N PHE A 9 3.28 0.13 21.62
CA PHE A 9 4.65 0.62 21.52
C PHE A 9 4.67 2.13 21.27
N GLY A 10 5.79 2.77 21.61
CA GLY A 10 6.00 4.20 21.38
C GLY A 10 6.42 4.47 19.93
N MET A 11 5.81 5.45 19.29
CA MET A 11 6.14 5.90 17.95
C MET A 11 6.41 7.40 17.95
N LYS A 12 7.38 7.85 17.15
CA LYS A 12 7.70 9.27 17.06
C LYS A 12 6.64 10.03 16.26
N PRO A 13 6.38 11.32 16.56
CA PRO A 13 5.36 12.10 15.88
C PRO A 13 5.56 12.13 14.35
N SER A 14 6.79 12.37 13.90
CA SER A 14 7.16 12.37 12.47
C SER A 14 6.81 11.07 11.74
N VAL A 15 7.01 9.92 12.40
CA VAL A 15 6.65 8.60 11.86
C VAL A 15 5.13 8.40 11.90
N THR A 16 4.47 8.87 12.95
CA THR A 16 3.01 8.81 13.08
C THR A 16 2.33 9.57 11.94
N THR A 17 2.81 10.79 11.65
CA THR A 17 2.29 11.61 10.56
C THR A 17 2.47 10.93 9.20
N ARG A 18 3.67 10.40 8.91
CA ARG A 18 3.89 9.66 7.65
C ARG A 18 3.00 8.43 7.51
N LEU A 19 2.80 7.69 8.61
CA LEU A 19 1.91 6.53 8.61
C LEU A 19 0.45 6.95 8.39
N GLN A 20 0.05 8.11 8.94
CA GLN A 20 -1.29 8.69 8.73
C GLN A 20 -1.48 9.09 7.27
N GLU A 21 -0.54 9.84 6.69
CA GLU A 21 -0.57 10.22 5.28
C GLU A 21 -0.64 9.00 4.35
N ALA A 22 0.16 7.96 4.60
CA ALA A 22 0.13 6.74 3.82
C ALA A 22 -1.19 5.96 3.99
N THR A 23 -1.76 5.98 5.19
CA THR A 23 -3.08 5.41 5.48
C THR A 23 -4.16 6.16 4.71
N ASP A 24 -4.21 7.49 4.82
CA ASP A 24 -5.24 8.30 4.17
C ASP A 24 -5.17 8.20 2.65
N LYS A 25 -3.96 8.09 2.09
CA LYS A 25 -3.74 7.93 0.65
C LYS A 25 -4.13 6.55 0.13
N SER A 26 -3.69 5.48 0.80
CA SER A 26 -3.79 4.11 0.27
C SER A 26 -5.03 3.37 0.77
N TYR A 27 -5.57 3.81 1.91
CA TYR A 27 -6.58 3.13 2.70
C TYR A 27 -7.56 4.14 3.32
N PRO A 28 -8.32 4.91 2.50
CA PRO A 28 -9.17 5.98 3.01
C PRO A 28 -10.16 5.48 4.08
N GLY A 29 -10.23 6.18 5.20
CA GLY A 29 -11.13 5.83 6.32
C GLY A 29 -10.63 4.70 7.23
N MET A 30 -9.42 4.16 7.02
CA MET A 30 -8.84 3.16 7.92
C MET A 30 -8.06 3.76 9.09
N PHE A 31 -8.01 3.01 10.19
CA PHE A 31 -7.19 3.31 11.35
C PHE A 31 -5.74 2.84 11.15
N LEU A 32 -4.76 3.59 11.69
CA LEU A 32 -3.33 3.27 11.58
C LEU A 32 -2.96 1.82 11.94
N PRO A 33 -3.50 1.20 13.01
CA PRO A 33 -3.17 -0.19 13.34
C PRO A 33 -3.60 -1.18 12.24
N SER A 34 -4.72 -0.91 11.58
CA SER A 34 -5.23 -1.73 10.47
C SER A 34 -4.31 -1.63 9.26
N THR A 35 -3.83 -0.42 8.96
CA THR A 35 -2.85 -0.19 7.88
C THR A 35 -1.59 -1.03 8.09
N LEU A 36 -1.03 -1.05 9.31
CA LEU A 36 0.15 -1.85 9.61
C LEU A 36 -0.09 -3.36 9.42
N ILE A 37 -1.28 -3.86 9.73
CA ILE A 37 -1.65 -5.27 9.51
C ILE A 37 -1.66 -5.59 8.02
N ILE A 38 -2.24 -4.72 7.20
CA ILE A 38 -2.34 -4.93 5.75
C ILE A 38 -0.95 -4.93 5.14
N ILE A 39 -0.16 -3.90 5.42
CA ILE A 39 1.20 -3.75 4.91
C ILE A 39 2.09 -4.92 5.35
N MET A 40 2.00 -5.38 6.61
CA MET A 40 2.68 -6.60 7.05
C MET A 40 2.30 -7.81 6.19
N ASN A 41 1.01 -8.00 5.91
CA ASN A 41 0.54 -9.13 5.11
C ASN A 41 0.99 -9.04 3.65
N GLU A 42 1.02 -7.84 3.07
CA GLU A 42 1.53 -7.60 1.71
C GLU A 42 3.01 -8.00 1.60
N VAL A 43 3.84 -7.57 2.57
CA VAL A 43 5.25 -7.95 2.66
C VAL A 43 5.41 -9.47 2.84
N LYS A 44 4.65 -10.08 3.76
CA LYS A 44 4.69 -11.53 4.00
C LYS A 44 4.25 -12.36 2.78
N ARG A 45 3.37 -11.81 1.95
CA ARG A 45 2.92 -12.43 0.69
C ARG A 45 3.89 -12.21 -0.47
N GLY A 46 4.94 -11.43 -0.27
CA GLY A 46 5.97 -11.17 -1.28
C GLY A 46 5.55 -10.19 -2.37
N TYR A 47 4.53 -9.34 -2.14
CA TYR A 47 4.20 -8.29 -3.10
C TYR A 47 5.32 -7.26 -3.25
N TYR A 48 6.10 -7.06 -2.18
CA TYR A 48 7.35 -6.30 -2.19
C TYR A 48 8.19 -6.65 -0.96
N SER A 49 9.48 -6.33 -1.00
CA SER A 49 10.40 -6.42 0.13
C SER A 49 10.62 -5.05 0.78
N VAL A 50 10.92 -5.03 2.08
CA VAL A 50 11.28 -3.79 2.78
C VAL A 50 12.76 -3.53 2.57
N GLU A 51 13.05 -2.53 1.75
CA GLU A 51 14.41 -2.11 1.39
C GLU A 51 14.84 -0.88 2.22
N PRO A 52 16.12 -0.77 2.57
CA PRO A 52 16.65 0.38 3.28
C PRO A 52 16.85 1.60 2.34
N HIS A 53 16.14 2.69 2.61
CA HIS A 53 16.22 3.94 1.85
C HIS A 53 17.15 4.96 2.52
N LYS A 54 17.63 5.96 1.76
CA LYS A 54 18.42 7.06 2.33
C LYS A 54 17.52 8.03 3.11
N LEU A 55 17.27 7.70 4.39
CA LEU A 55 16.37 8.44 5.26
C LEU A 55 17.12 9.21 6.36
N LYS A 56 16.63 10.41 6.67
CA LYS A 56 16.98 11.15 7.88
C LYS A 56 15.69 11.50 8.61
N LEU A 57 15.38 10.74 9.66
CA LEU A 57 14.16 10.96 10.45
C LEU A 57 14.42 11.96 11.57
N ASP A 58 13.50 12.91 11.73
CA ASP A 58 13.44 13.67 12.97
C ASP A 58 12.81 12.81 14.06
N LEU A 59 13.64 12.35 15.01
CA LEU A 59 13.21 11.56 16.15
C LEU A 59 13.15 12.41 17.44
N SER A 60 13.03 13.73 17.32
CA SER A 60 12.74 14.63 18.43
C SER A 60 11.31 14.45 18.95
N GLY A 61 10.97 15.16 20.03
CA GLY A 61 9.62 15.13 20.61
C GLY A 61 9.28 13.89 21.46
N ARG A 62 8.10 13.94 22.09
CA ARG A 62 7.57 12.86 22.95
C ARG A 62 7.01 11.73 22.08
N TYR A 63 7.10 10.50 22.59
CA TYR A 63 6.51 9.36 21.92
C TYR A 63 4.99 9.39 22.04
N ASN A 64 4.31 9.12 20.93
CA ASN A 64 2.90 8.76 20.92
C ASN A 64 2.78 7.24 21.12
N THR A 65 1.76 6.79 21.83
CA THR A 65 1.51 5.36 21.99
C THR A 65 0.52 4.90 20.92
N ILE A 66 0.87 3.83 20.21
CA ILE A 66 -0.06 3.15 19.30
C ILE A 66 -0.31 1.72 19.80
N THR A 67 -1.58 1.31 19.75
CA THR A 67 -2.01 -0.05 20.07
C THR A 67 -2.11 -0.85 18.78
N ILE A 68 -1.32 -1.92 18.68
CA ILE A 68 -1.28 -2.82 17.52
C ILE A 68 -1.60 -4.24 17.93
N ARG A 69 -1.94 -5.08 16.96
CA ARG A 69 -2.13 -6.53 17.19
C ARG A 69 -0.78 -7.18 17.53
N SER A 70 -0.78 -8.16 18.42
CA SER A 70 0.46 -8.77 18.94
C SER A 70 1.30 -9.49 17.88
N ASP A 71 0.69 -9.99 16.81
CA ASP A 71 1.42 -10.60 15.68
C ASP A 71 2.22 -9.58 14.87
N VAL A 72 1.72 -8.34 14.74
CA VAL A 72 2.46 -7.22 14.14
C VAL A 72 3.68 -6.90 15.02
N LYS A 73 3.51 -6.89 16.35
CA LYS A 73 4.63 -6.69 17.27
C LYS A 73 5.68 -7.79 17.16
N ALA A 74 5.24 -9.06 17.14
CA ALA A 74 6.14 -10.20 16.97
C ALA A 74 6.92 -10.09 15.66
N TRP A 75 6.23 -9.74 14.56
CA TRP A 75 6.87 -9.50 13.28
C TRP A 75 7.90 -8.36 13.31
N LEU A 76 7.60 -7.24 13.97
CA LEU A 76 8.58 -6.15 14.14
C LEU A 76 9.81 -6.59 14.95
N VAL A 77 9.62 -7.42 15.98
CA VAL A 77 10.72 -7.99 16.78
C VAL A 77 11.59 -8.95 15.97
N GLU A 78 10.98 -9.79 15.13
CA GLU A 78 11.70 -10.68 14.21
C GLU A 78 12.54 -9.89 13.21
N ASN A 79 11.97 -8.83 12.61
CA ASN A 79 12.70 -7.96 11.69
C ASN A 79 13.83 -7.20 12.40
N HIS A 80 13.65 -6.78 13.65
CA HIS A 80 14.73 -6.15 14.42
C HIS A 80 15.89 -7.12 14.65
N LYS A 81 15.62 -8.40 14.93
CA LYS A 81 16.68 -9.41 15.06
C LYS A 81 17.41 -9.66 13.74
N LYS A 82 16.68 -9.62 12.62
CA LYS A 82 17.23 -9.90 11.29
C LYS A 82 18.02 -8.74 10.70
N PHE A 83 17.54 -7.51 10.88
CA PHE A 83 18.06 -6.32 10.21
C PHE A 83 18.68 -5.29 11.16
N GLY A 84 18.71 -5.56 12.47
CA GLY A 84 19.21 -4.64 13.48
C GLY A 84 20.60 -4.11 13.17
N ASP A 85 21.55 -5.00 12.87
CA ASP A 85 22.94 -4.64 12.57
C ASP A 85 23.07 -3.76 11.31
N GLU A 86 22.25 -4.02 10.29
CA GLU A 86 22.23 -3.21 9.07
C GLU A 86 21.71 -1.80 9.37
N TYR A 87 20.63 -1.71 10.15
CA TYR A 87 20.02 -0.44 10.54
C TYR A 87 20.92 0.35 11.50
N GLU A 88 21.68 -0.32 12.36
CA GLU A 88 22.70 0.33 13.18
C GLU A 88 23.78 0.97 12.30
N LYS A 89 24.31 0.23 11.33
CA LYS A 89 25.33 0.75 10.41
C LYS A 89 24.84 1.91 9.55
N ARG A 90 23.62 1.81 9.00
CA ARG A 90 23.07 2.81 8.06
C ARG A 90 22.53 4.05 8.76
N TYR A 91 21.86 3.88 9.90
CA TYR A 91 21.08 4.96 10.53
C TYR A 91 21.52 5.27 11.96
N ASN A 92 22.54 4.59 12.49
CA ASN A 92 22.98 4.70 13.88
C ASN A 92 21.84 4.42 14.89
N VAL A 93 21.04 3.40 14.57
CA VAL A 93 19.91 2.95 15.38
C VAL A 93 20.36 1.89 16.38
N LYS A 94 20.30 2.22 17.67
CA LYS A 94 20.77 1.35 18.77
C LYS A 94 19.67 0.75 19.64
N CYS A 95 18.41 1.07 19.36
CA CYS A 95 17.29 0.59 20.16
C CYS A 95 16.08 0.27 19.29
N PHE A 96 15.27 -0.67 19.80
CA PHE A 96 14.10 -1.20 19.12
C PHE A 96 13.14 -0.10 18.65
N THR A 97 12.85 0.90 19.48
CA THR A 97 11.90 1.95 19.13
C THR A 97 12.39 2.81 17.96
N LYS A 98 13.69 3.10 17.90
CA LYS A 98 14.28 3.80 16.76
C LYS A 98 14.31 2.92 15.52
N PHE A 99 14.56 1.62 15.68
CA PHE A 99 14.48 0.67 14.58
C PHE A 99 13.07 0.65 13.98
N VAL A 100 12.04 0.50 14.80
CA VAL A 100 10.65 0.49 14.33
C VAL A 100 10.31 1.78 13.59
N SER A 101 10.76 2.94 14.08
CA SER A 101 10.60 4.22 13.37
C SER A 101 11.17 4.19 11.96
N TYR A 102 12.43 3.77 11.80
CA TYR A 102 13.07 3.68 10.49
C TYR A 102 12.46 2.58 9.62
N PHE A 103 12.16 1.44 10.21
CA PHE A 103 11.60 0.29 9.52
C PHE A 103 10.21 0.59 8.95
N ILE A 104 9.34 1.25 9.72
CA ILE A 104 8.03 1.68 9.23
C ILE A 104 8.19 2.63 8.04
N VAL A 105 9.09 3.62 8.13
CA VAL A 105 9.25 4.56 7.01
C VAL A 105 9.82 3.85 5.78
N ASN A 106 10.86 3.03 5.92
CA ASN A 106 11.38 2.22 4.82
C ASN A 106 10.30 1.32 4.19
N MET A 107 9.43 0.74 5.00
CA MET A 107 8.30 -0.07 4.53
C MET A 107 7.29 0.75 3.72
N LEU A 108 7.05 2.01 4.09
CA LEU A 108 6.20 2.92 3.32
C LEU A 108 6.84 3.34 2.00
N GLU A 109 8.14 3.66 2.01
CA GLU A 109 8.88 4.01 0.78
C GLU A 109 8.94 2.81 -0.18
N SER A 110 9.27 1.60 0.31
CA SER A 110 9.25 0.37 -0.49
C SER A 110 7.89 0.09 -1.13
N LYS A 111 6.80 0.34 -0.39
CA LYS A 111 5.46 0.20 -0.94
C LYS A 111 5.23 1.23 -2.06
N SER A 112 5.63 2.48 -1.85
CA SER A 112 5.53 3.52 -2.87
C SER A 112 6.32 3.14 -4.12
N ASP A 113 7.54 2.62 -3.98
CA ASP A 113 8.36 2.18 -5.09
C ASP A 113 7.74 1.01 -5.88
N ALA A 114 7.17 0.03 -5.17
CA ALA A 114 6.42 -1.05 -5.80
C ALA A 114 5.15 -0.55 -6.53
N GLN A 115 4.54 0.53 -6.03
CA GLN A 115 3.34 1.14 -6.58
C GLN A 115 3.59 2.22 -7.62
N ASN A 116 4.84 2.63 -7.87
CA ASN A 116 5.19 3.64 -8.89
C ASN A 116 4.74 3.24 -10.31
N HIS A 117 4.44 1.95 -10.55
CA HIS A 117 3.90 1.43 -11.80
C HIS A 117 2.43 0.98 -11.69
N SER A 118 1.78 1.20 -10.55
CA SER A 118 0.38 0.83 -10.32
C SER A 118 -0.54 2.02 -10.59
N ILE A 119 -1.52 1.82 -11.48
CA ILE A 119 -2.57 2.82 -11.72
C ILE A 119 -3.59 2.68 -10.58
N SER A 120 -3.58 3.64 -9.65
CA SER A 120 -4.59 3.73 -8.60
C SER A 120 -5.86 4.33 -9.18
N LEU A 121 -6.79 3.48 -9.63
CA LEU A 121 -8.11 3.90 -10.10
C LEU A 121 -9.06 4.08 -8.91
N LYS A 122 -9.57 5.29 -8.71
CA LYS A 122 -10.65 5.61 -7.77
C LYS A 122 -12.00 5.26 -8.38
N GLU A 123 -13.03 5.13 -7.54
CA GLU A 123 -14.41 4.95 -8.01
C GLU A 123 -14.88 6.11 -8.91
N SER A 124 -14.47 7.34 -8.61
CA SER A 124 -14.67 8.51 -9.48
C SER A 124 -14.04 8.32 -10.87
N ASP A 125 -12.95 7.56 -10.94
CA ASP A 125 -12.22 7.24 -12.15
C ASP A 125 -12.90 6.09 -12.92
N PHE A 126 -14.10 5.64 -12.52
CA PHE A 126 -14.95 4.75 -13.30
C PHE A 126 -16.28 5.39 -13.70
N ASN A 127 -16.51 6.67 -13.34
CA ASN A 127 -17.67 7.42 -13.85
C ASN A 127 -17.68 7.44 -15.39
N TRP A 128 -16.50 7.56 -16.00
CA TRP A 128 -16.35 7.49 -17.46
C TRP A 128 -16.72 6.10 -18.00
N LEU A 129 -16.45 5.01 -17.28
CA LEU A 129 -16.84 3.64 -17.66
C LEU A 129 -18.37 3.51 -17.68
N GLN A 130 -19.05 4.16 -16.72
CA GLN A 130 -20.50 4.22 -16.69
C GLN A 130 -21.08 5.08 -17.82
N GLU A 131 -20.40 6.16 -18.21
CA GLU A 131 -20.76 6.96 -19.39
C GLU A 131 -20.56 6.18 -20.70
N GLU A 132 -19.43 5.47 -20.85
CA GLU A 132 -19.16 4.63 -22.02
C GLU A 132 -20.17 3.48 -22.13
N TYR A 133 -20.53 2.84 -21.01
CA TYR A 133 -21.62 1.88 -20.99
C TYR A 133 -22.94 2.48 -21.48
N LYS A 134 -23.29 3.70 -21.04
CA LYS A 134 -24.50 4.40 -21.50
C LYS A 134 -24.44 4.74 -22.99
N LYS A 135 -23.27 5.13 -23.53
CA LYS A 135 -23.06 5.40 -24.96
C LYS A 135 -23.18 4.13 -25.79
N GLN A 136 -22.54 3.04 -25.38
CA GLN A 136 -22.65 1.74 -26.05
C GLN A 136 -24.07 1.20 -25.99
N LYS A 137 -24.75 1.28 -24.85
CA LYS A 137 -26.17 0.88 -24.71
C LYS A 137 -27.11 1.68 -25.61
N LYS A 138 -26.80 2.96 -25.87
CA LYS A 138 -27.53 3.78 -26.86
C LYS A 138 -27.25 3.34 -28.30
N SER A 139 -26.01 2.96 -28.62
CA SER A 139 -25.61 2.41 -29.92
C SER A 139 -26.23 1.02 -30.19
N LEU A 140 -26.28 0.17 -29.15
CA LEU A 140 -26.81 -1.19 -29.16
C LEU A 140 -28.34 -1.28 -29.11
N LYS A 141 -29.08 -0.18 -28.95
CA LYS A 141 -30.56 -0.21 -29.10
C LYS A 141 -31.04 -0.69 -30.47
N ASN A 142 -30.15 -0.77 -31.46
CA ASN A 142 -30.43 -1.34 -32.79
C ASN A 142 -30.18 -2.86 -32.89
N SER A 143 -29.61 -3.51 -31.87
CA SER A 143 -29.40 -4.97 -31.84
C SER A 143 -29.73 -5.49 -30.45
N ASN A 144 -30.78 -6.32 -30.33
CA ASN A 144 -31.45 -6.81 -29.12
C ASN A 144 -30.59 -7.54 -28.04
N ASN A 145 -29.37 -7.12 -27.74
CA ASN A 145 -28.53 -7.67 -26.69
C ASN A 145 -28.53 -6.75 -25.46
N ASN A 146 -29.22 -7.19 -24.41
CA ASN A 146 -29.10 -6.62 -23.07
C ASN A 146 -27.88 -7.22 -22.37
N THR A 147 -26.68 -6.66 -22.59
CA THR A 147 -25.49 -6.96 -21.79
C THR A 147 -25.55 -6.24 -20.44
N SER A 148 -25.22 -6.93 -19.34
CA SER A 148 -25.12 -6.30 -18.01
C SER A 148 -23.90 -5.39 -17.92
N PHE A 149 -23.90 -4.46 -16.95
CA PHE A 149 -22.76 -3.57 -16.75
C PHE A 149 -21.50 -4.34 -16.37
N GLU A 150 -21.60 -5.42 -15.57
CA GLU A 150 -20.42 -6.21 -15.20
C GLU A 150 -19.77 -6.86 -16.41
N ARG A 151 -20.57 -7.47 -17.30
CA ARG A 151 -20.02 -8.09 -18.53
C ARG A 151 -19.39 -7.06 -19.45
N PHE A 152 -20.03 -5.89 -19.61
CA PHE A 152 -19.45 -4.79 -20.37
C PHE A 152 -18.12 -4.33 -19.77
N ALA A 153 -18.06 -4.15 -18.45
CA ALA A 153 -16.86 -3.69 -17.77
C ALA A 153 -15.70 -4.67 -17.95
N ASP A 154 -15.95 -5.97 -17.78
CA ASP A 154 -14.94 -7.02 -17.97
C ASP A 154 -14.41 -7.04 -19.41
N ASP A 155 -15.29 -7.03 -20.40
CA ASP A 155 -14.90 -7.06 -21.82
C ASP A 155 -14.12 -5.78 -22.21
N TYR A 156 -14.60 -4.61 -21.76
CA TYR A 156 -14.03 -3.32 -22.11
C TYR A 156 -12.67 -3.07 -21.44
N ILE A 157 -12.52 -3.46 -20.18
CA ILE A 157 -11.25 -3.37 -19.46
C ILE A 157 -10.22 -4.33 -20.08
N ASN A 158 -10.63 -5.54 -20.44
CA ASN A 158 -9.75 -6.49 -21.13
C ASN A 158 -9.27 -5.94 -22.47
N GLU A 159 -10.15 -5.33 -23.26
CA GLU A 159 -9.77 -4.70 -24.52
C GLU A 159 -8.77 -3.55 -24.32
N LEU A 160 -8.97 -2.72 -23.29
CA LEU A 160 -8.04 -1.66 -22.92
C LEU A 160 -6.67 -2.20 -22.52
N LEU A 161 -6.62 -3.26 -21.72
CA LEU A 161 -5.36 -3.89 -21.31
C LEU A 161 -4.59 -4.44 -22.51
N VAL A 162 -5.29 -5.05 -23.47
CA VAL A 162 -4.68 -5.51 -24.73
C VAL A 162 -4.08 -4.34 -25.51
N LYS A 163 -4.81 -3.22 -25.64
CA LYS A 163 -4.31 -2.01 -26.32
C LYS A 163 -3.11 -1.40 -25.60
N ILE A 164 -3.12 -1.34 -24.28
CA ILE A 164 -1.98 -0.86 -23.47
C ILE A 164 -0.77 -1.76 -23.67
N LYS A 165 -0.95 -3.09 -23.68
CA LYS A 165 0.13 -4.04 -23.93
C LYS A 165 0.74 -3.84 -25.31
N ALA A 166 -0.08 -3.72 -26.35
CA ALA A 166 0.38 -3.44 -27.71
C ALA A 166 1.10 -2.09 -27.82
N ALA A 167 0.58 -1.04 -27.20
CA ALA A 167 1.21 0.27 -27.16
C ALA A 167 2.58 0.22 -26.44
N LYS A 168 2.68 -0.53 -25.34
CA LYS A 168 3.94 -0.73 -24.63
C LYS A 168 4.97 -1.42 -25.53
N GLU A 169 4.59 -2.48 -26.23
CA GLU A 169 5.46 -3.20 -27.18
C GLU A 169 5.96 -2.29 -28.31
N ILE A 170 5.11 -1.40 -28.85
CA ILE A 170 5.48 -0.43 -29.88
C ILE A 170 6.45 0.64 -29.35
N LEU A 171 6.23 1.12 -28.12
CA LEU A 171 7.05 2.18 -27.49
C LEU A 171 8.36 1.66 -26.88
N THR A 172 8.58 0.34 -26.84
CA THR A 172 9.86 -0.26 -26.41
C THR A 172 10.81 -0.57 -27.57
N ILE A 173 10.48 -0.14 -28.80
CA ILE A 173 11.36 -0.13 -29.98
C ILE A 173 12.17 1.17 -30.01
#